data_AF-A0AAD1F2I5-F1
#
_entry.id   AF-A0AAD1F2I5-F1
#
_cell.length_a   1.000
_cell.length_b   1.000
_cell.length_c   1.000
_cell.angle_alpha   90.00
_cell.angle_beta   90.00
_cell.angle_gamma   90.00
#
_symmetry.space_group_name_H-M   'P 1'
#
loop_
_entity.id
_entity.type
_entity.pdbx_description
1 polymer ?
#
loop_
_entity_poly.entity_id
_entity_poly.type
_entity_poly.pdbx_seq_one_letter_code
_entity_poly.pdbx_strand_id
1 'polypeptide(L)'
;MPALNFKQIDVFSATPLKGNPLAVVFNADDLSDERMAAFATWTNLSETTFLLKPRDPRADYRLRIFTTTQELPFAGHPTLGSCHAWLEASGVPRGEEIIQECEVGLVRIRRQGEKLAFLAPPLLKSGPVEPEVLEQVRRGLGLKAGDIVQAQWVDNGAGWLAVMLGERQQVLDLQPDYPALIGLAVGVIAPCDPERDDTEAQFEVRAFIAGDGMPEDPATGSLNAGIAQWLLGTGQAPSRYRVSQGLSMGRAGSIDVEQVGDEVWIGGSAVTCIEGKFLAG
;
A
#
# COMPACT_ATOMS: atom_id res chain seq x y z
N MET A 1 23.95 1.38 24.69
CA MET A 1 22.97 0.69 23.80
C MET A 1 22.75 1.60 22.60
N PRO A 2 22.72 1.07 21.37
CA PRO A 2 22.61 1.93 20.19
C PRO A 2 21.23 2.61 20.16
N ALA A 3 21.25 3.93 20.01
CA ALA A 3 20.05 4.72 19.73
C ALA A 3 19.97 4.87 18.21
N LEU A 4 19.03 4.19 17.58
CA LEU A 4 18.83 4.21 16.13
C LEU A 4 17.93 5.39 15.76
N ASN A 5 18.20 6.06 14.64
CA ASN A 5 17.29 7.09 14.17
C ASN A 5 15.95 6.45 13.80
N PHE A 6 14.88 7.20 14.04
CA PHE A 6 13.50 6.76 13.82
C PHE A 6 12.72 7.90 13.17
N LYS A 7 11.88 7.55 12.19
CA LYS A 7 10.86 8.45 11.65
C LYS A 7 9.51 7.75 11.61
N GLN A 8 8.45 8.49 11.88
CA GLN A 8 7.09 8.08 11.56
C GLN A 8 6.58 8.96 10.43
N ILE A 9 6.22 8.32 9.32
CA ILE A 9 5.90 8.95 8.05
C ILE A 9 4.44 8.67 7.75
N ASP A 10 3.79 9.60 7.10
CA ASP A 10 2.45 9.42 6.58
C ASP A 10 2.51 9.37 5.05
N VAL A 11 2.10 8.24 4.47
CA VAL A 11 2.28 7.93 3.05
C VAL A 11 0.96 8.06 2.29
N PHE A 12 1.03 8.43 1.01
CA PHE A 12 -0.12 8.75 0.15
C PHE A 12 -0.89 10.00 0.61
N SER A 13 -0.29 10.88 1.40
CA SER A 13 -0.85 12.20 1.67
C SER A 13 0.25 13.24 1.83
N ALA A 14 -0.03 14.46 1.38
CA ALA A 14 0.80 15.63 1.70
C ALA A 14 0.37 16.29 3.02
N THR A 15 -0.77 15.90 3.58
CA THR A 15 -1.28 16.43 4.85
C THR A 15 -0.91 15.46 5.97
N PRO A 16 -0.19 15.90 7.02
CA PRO A 16 0.11 15.05 8.16
C PRO A 16 -1.14 14.43 8.78
N LEU A 17 -1.03 13.18 9.20
CA LEU A 17 -2.06 12.38 9.86
C LEU A 17 -3.26 12.00 8.96
N LYS A 18 -3.15 12.18 7.65
CA LYS A 18 -4.20 11.85 6.67
C LYS A 18 -3.87 10.70 5.74
N GLY A 19 -2.63 10.26 5.64
CA GLY A 19 -2.23 9.11 4.83
C GLY A 19 -2.27 7.78 5.59
N ASN A 20 -1.36 6.89 5.20
CA ASN A 20 -1.06 5.63 5.87
C ASN A 20 0.22 5.75 6.71
N PRO A 21 0.14 5.62 8.06
CA PRO A 21 1.28 5.79 8.93
C PRO A 21 2.27 4.62 8.87
N LEU A 22 3.55 4.94 8.74
CA LEU A 22 4.67 4.00 8.65
C LEU A 22 5.75 4.36 9.67
N ALA A 23 6.18 3.39 10.46
CA ALA A 23 7.40 3.49 11.26
C ALA A 23 8.63 3.09 10.42
N VAL A 24 9.70 3.89 10.46
CA VAL A 24 10.96 3.63 9.78
C VAL A 24 12.12 3.73 10.76
N VAL A 25 12.87 2.64 10.91
CA VAL A 25 14.10 2.56 11.71
C VAL A 25 15.31 2.51 10.80
N PHE A 26 16.30 3.35 11.07
CA PHE A 26 17.51 3.47 10.26
C PHE A 26 18.67 2.64 10.82
N ASN A 27 19.61 2.26 9.93
CA ASN A 27 20.86 1.56 10.28
C ASN A 27 20.60 0.32 11.13
N ALA A 28 19.63 -0.48 10.71
CA ALA A 28 19.12 -1.63 11.45
C ALA A 28 19.93 -2.92 11.23
N ASP A 29 21.14 -2.83 10.67
CA ASP A 29 21.99 -3.97 10.31
C ASP A 29 22.27 -4.92 11.49
N ASP A 30 22.39 -4.35 12.70
CA ASP A 30 22.75 -5.09 13.91
C ASP A 30 21.52 -5.53 14.75
N LEU A 31 20.29 -5.28 14.29
CA LEU A 31 19.08 -5.75 14.97
C LEU A 31 18.79 -7.21 14.60
N SER A 32 18.40 -8.02 15.59
CA SER A 32 17.90 -9.37 15.33
C SER A 32 16.46 -9.34 14.81
N ASP A 33 16.05 -10.43 14.16
CA ASP A 33 14.68 -10.61 13.65
C ASP A 33 13.64 -10.49 14.77
N GLU A 34 13.92 -11.08 15.93
CA GLU A 34 13.03 -11.01 17.09
C GLU A 34 12.88 -9.58 17.60
N ARG A 35 13.95 -8.78 17.54
CA ARG A 35 13.91 -7.38 17.96
C ARG A 35 13.13 -6.52 16.96
N MET A 36 13.32 -6.75 15.66
CA MET A 36 12.55 -6.09 14.61
C MET A 36 11.05 -6.39 14.74
N ALA A 37 10.70 -7.68 14.87
CA ALA A 37 9.32 -8.12 15.07
C ALA A 37 8.71 -7.55 16.36
N ALA A 38 9.43 -7.62 17.49
CA ALA A 38 8.94 -7.08 18.76
C ALA A 38 8.69 -5.56 18.69
N PHE A 39 9.55 -4.81 17.99
CA PHE A 39 9.33 -3.38 17.78
C PHE A 39 8.12 -3.12 16.87
N ALA A 40 7.98 -3.86 15.77
CA ALA A 40 6.81 -3.76 14.89
C ALA A 40 5.50 -4.02 15.64
N THR A 41 5.42 -5.10 16.44
CA THR A 41 4.28 -5.38 17.33
C THR A 41 4.03 -4.24 18.32
N TRP A 42 5.09 -3.67 18.93
CA TRP A 42 4.94 -2.59 19.91
C TRP A 42 4.43 -1.27 19.30
N THR A 43 4.87 -0.91 18.09
CA THR A 43 4.36 0.29 17.40
C THR A 43 2.89 0.18 17.04
N ASN A 44 2.41 -1.05 16.82
CA ASN A 44 1.03 -1.37 16.46
C ASN A 44 0.52 -0.57 15.24
N LEU A 45 1.42 -0.26 14.31
CA LEU A 45 1.07 0.22 12.96
C LEU A 45 0.84 -0.97 12.04
N SER A 46 0.24 -0.72 10.86
CA SER A 46 0.09 -1.76 9.83
C SER A 46 1.45 -2.37 9.48
N GLU A 47 2.47 -1.52 9.30
CA GLU A 47 3.83 -1.94 9.06
C GLU A 47 4.87 -1.06 9.76
N THR A 48 5.99 -1.70 10.09
CA THR A 48 7.25 -1.08 10.50
C THR A 48 8.36 -1.55 9.59
N THR A 49 9.26 -0.64 9.24
CA THR A 49 10.35 -0.91 8.32
C THR A 49 11.70 -0.63 8.91
N PHE A 50 12.68 -1.36 8.39
CA PHE A 50 14.06 -1.29 8.81
C PHE A 50 14.93 -1.07 7.58
N LEU A 51 15.67 0.03 7.56
CA LEU A 51 16.65 0.34 6.53
C LEU A 51 18.00 -0.30 6.91
N LEU A 52 18.53 -1.10 5.99
CA LEU A 52 19.79 -1.83 6.11
C LEU A 52 20.72 -1.49 4.95
N LYS A 53 21.99 -1.87 5.09
CA LYS A 53 22.93 -1.89 3.98
C LYS A 53 22.46 -2.90 2.93
N PRO A 54 22.52 -2.54 1.63
CA PRO A 54 22.17 -3.45 0.56
C PRO A 54 23.17 -4.62 0.50
N ARG A 55 22.65 -5.80 0.17
CA ARG A 55 23.44 -6.98 -0.19
C ARG A 55 23.76 -6.95 -1.69
N ASP A 56 22.81 -6.52 -2.51
CA ASP A 56 23.02 -6.36 -3.95
C ASP A 56 23.73 -5.02 -4.25
N PRO A 57 24.87 -5.02 -4.97
CA PRO A 57 25.61 -3.79 -5.27
C PRO A 57 24.84 -2.81 -6.18
N ARG A 58 23.77 -3.25 -6.83
CA ARG A 58 22.89 -2.40 -7.65
C ARG A 58 21.88 -1.61 -6.83
N ALA A 59 21.64 -2.00 -5.57
CA ALA A 59 20.69 -1.33 -4.70
C ALA A 59 21.30 -0.11 -3.99
N ASP A 60 20.45 0.88 -3.73
CA ASP A 60 20.78 2.06 -2.93
C ASP A 60 20.66 1.75 -1.43
N TYR A 61 19.64 0.98 -1.06
CA TYR A 61 19.41 0.50 0.29
C TYR A 61 18.66 -0.83 0.29
N ARG A 62 18.70 -1.55 1.43
CA ARG A 62 17.85 -2.72 1.67
C ARG A 62 16.75 -2.39 2.67
N LEU A 63 15.57 -2.91 2.43
CA LEU A 63 14.40 -2.75 3.27
C LEU A 63 13.90 -4.10 3.76
N ARG A 64 13.61 -4.18 5.06
CA ARG A 64 12.78 -5.24 5.66
C ARG A 64 11.49 -4.63 6.17
N ILE A 65 10.39 -5.35 6.03
CA ILE A 65 9.03 -4.85 6.26
C ILE A 65 8.31 -5.83 7.18
N PHE A 66 7.87 -5.37 8.34
CA PHE A 66 7.19 -6.19 9.33
C PHE A 66 5.79 -5.65 9.58
N THR A 67 4.79 -6.53 9.58
CA THR A 67 3.52 -6.26 10.25
C THR A 67 3.66 -6.53 11.75
N THR A 68 2.57 -6.46 12.50
CA THR A 68 2.54 -6.87 13.91
C THR A 68 2.71 -8.38 14.11
N THR A 69 2.53 -9.19 13.07
CA THR A 69 2.47 -10.65 13.14
C THR A 69 3.54 -11.38 12.33
N GLN A 70 4.06 -10.77 11.25
CA GLN A 70 5.02 -11.42 10.35
C GLN A 70 5.87 -10.43 9.56
N GLU A 71 6.94 -10.93 8.92
CA GLU A 71 7.68 -10.19 7.90
C GLU A 71 6.99 -10.33 6.54
N LEU A 72 6.84 -9.22 5.80
CA LEU A 72 6.31 -9.21 4.44
C LEU A 72 7.46 -9.12 3.43
N PRO A 73 7.37 -9.85 2.30
CA PRO A 73 8.42 -9.81 1.28
C PRO A 73 8.42 -8.49 0.49
N PHE A 74 7.26 -7.81 0.44
CA PHE A 74 7.04 -6.52 -0.21
C PHE A 74 5.76 -5.86 0.33
N ALA A 75 5.75 -4.53 0.37
CA ALA A 75 4.55 -3.72 0.55
C ALA A 75 4.72 -2.32 -0.07
N GLY A 76 3.63 -1.77 -0.60
CA GLY A 76 3.64 -0.53 -1.39
C GLY A 76 3.92 0.74 -0.58
N HIS A 77 3.06 1.09 0.38
CA HIS A 77 3.26 2.29 1.20
C HIS A 77 4.57 2.21 2.03
N PRO A 78 4.99 1.04 2.57
CA PRO A 78 6.27 0.92 3.26
C PRO A 78 7.46 1.23 2.35
N THR A 79 7.39 0.86 1.07
CA THR A 79 8.41 1.18 0.06
C THR A 79 8.54 2.70 -0.14
N LEU A 80 7.43 3.41 -0.38
CA LEU A 80 7.49 4.87 -0.61
C LEU A 80 7.89 5.64 0.65
N GLY A 81 7.31 5.30 1.80
CA GLY A 81 7.65 5.95 3.06
C GLY A 81 9.11 5.74 3.46
N SER A 82 9.65 4.53 3.26
CA SER A 82 11.06 4.26 3.56
C SER A 82 12.01 4.96 2.60
N CYS A 83 11.67 5.02 1.31
CA CYS A 83 12.42 5.81 0.33
C CYS A 83 12.43 7.29 0.70
N HIS A 84 11.30 7.85 1.11
CA HIS A 84 11.19 9.22 1.61
C HIS A 84 12.11 9.45 2.81
N ALA A 85 12.05 8.56 3.80
CA ALA A 85 12.88 8.60 5.00
C ALA A 85 14.38 8.58 4.65
N TRP A 86 14.77 7.68 3.73
CA TRP A 86 16.13 7.51 3.27
C TRP A 86 16.66 8.75 2.54
N LEU A 87 15.85 9.35 1.65
CA LEU A 87 16.19 10.59 0.95
C LEU A 87 16.37 11.77 1.94
N GLU A 88 15.46 11.93 2.90
CA GLU A 88 15.59 12.97 3.93
C GLU A 88 16.84 12.77 4.81
N ALA A 89 17.27 11.52 5.02
CA ALA A 89 18.50 11.17 5.73
C ALA A 89 19.76 11.32 4.87
N SER A 90 19.71 12.13 3.80
CA SER A 90 20.81 12.36 2.85
C SER A 90 21.21 11.12 2.03
N GLY A 91 20.28 10.19 1.82
CA GLY A 91 20.44 9.11 0.85
C GLY A 91 20.69 9.67 -0.55
N VAL A 92 21.74 9.18 -1.21
CA VAL A 92 22.13 9.62 -2.55
C VAL A 92 21.86 8.48 -3.54
N PRO A 93 20.85 8.60 -4.43
CA PRO A 93 20.61 7.62 -5.46
C PRO A 93 21.84 7.42 -6.35
N ARG A 94 22.14 6.17 -6.72
CA ARG A 94 23.21 5.84 -7.67
C ARG A 94 22.86 6.21 -9.11
N GLY A 95 21.58 6.37 -9.43
CA GLY A 95 21.07 6.67 -10.77
C GLY A 95 19.85 7.59 -10.76
N GLU A 96 19.15 7.66 -11.89
CA GLU A 96 17.92 8.45 -12.02
C GLU A 96 16.76 7.87 -11.19
N GLU A 97 16.69 6.54 -11.13
CA GLU A 97 15.76 5.80 -10.28
C GLU A 97 16.47 5.34 -9.00
N ILE A 98 15.73 5.31 -7.90
CA ILE A 98 16.17 4.72 -6.64
C ILE A 98 15.86 3.22 -6.68
N ILE A 99 16.83 2.39 -6.30
CA ILE A 99 16.73 0.94 -6.29
C ILE A 99 16.71 0.44 -4.85
N GLN A 100 15.54 -0.03 -4.41
CA GLN A 100 15.35 -0.70 -3.12
C GLN A 100 15.56 -2.20 -3.28
N GLU A 101 16.37 -2.81 -2.42
CA GLU A 101 16.39 -4.26 -2.24
C GLU A 101 15.41 -4.69 -1.14
N CYS A 102 14.52 -5.63 -1.42
CA CYS A 102 13.74 -6.34 -0.39
C CYS A 102 13.62 -7.83 -0.78
N GLU A 103 12.77 -8.61 -0.11
CA GLU A 103 12.75 -10.07 -0.30
C GLU A 103 12.26 -10.49 -1.70
N VAL A 104 11.41 -9.68 -2.34
CA VAL A 104 11.03 -9.89 -3.76
C VAL A 104 12.13 -9.50 -4.76
N GLY A 105 13.26 -8.97 -4.30
CA GLY A 105 14.40 -8.54 -5.13
C GLY A 105 14.54 -7.02 -5.22
N LEU A 106 14.84 -6.52 -6.42
CA LEU A 106 15.08 -5.10 -6.66
C LEU A 106 13.82 -4.39 -7.12
N VAL A 107 13.36 -3.43 -6.31
CA VAL A 107 12.21 -2.57 -6.60
C VAL A 107 12.70 -1.21 -7.07
N ARG A 108 12.19 -0.78 -8.22
CA ARG A 108 12.51 0.52 -8.82
C ARG A 108 11.54 1.58 -8.31
N ILE A 109 12.08 2.73 -7.94
CA ILE A 109 11.34 3.87 -7.43
C ILE A 109 11.75 5.12 -8.20
N ARG A 110 10.77 5.86 -8.73
CA ARG A 110 10.95 7.14 -9.39
C ARG A 110 10.63 8.28 -8.44
N ARG A 111 11.34 9.39 -8.63
CA ARG A 111 10.99 10.68 -8.04
C ARG A 111 10.28 11.55 -9.09
N GLN A 112 9.13 12.10 -8.73
CA GLN A 112 8.35 13.01 -9.55
C GLN A 112 8.09 14.29 -8.75
N GLY A 113 9.03 15.23 -8.81
CA GLY A 113 9.03 16.41 -7.94
C GLY A 113 9.16 16.03 -6.46
N GLU A 114 8.11 16.28 -5.68
CA GLU A 114 7.99 15.91 -4.26
C GLU A 114 7.35 14.54 -4.03
N LYS A 115 6.81 13.90 -5.09
CA LYS A 115 6.19 12.58 -5.00
C LYS A 115 7.17 11.48 -5.34
N LEU A 116 6.88 10.29 -4.83
CA LEU A 116 7.60 9.06 -5.15
C LEU A 116 6.63 8.07 -5.80
N ALA A 117 7.13 7.22 -6.68
CA ALA A 117 6.35 6.15 -7.29
C ALA A 117 7.17 4.88 -7.42
N PHE A 118 6.62 3.73 -7.03
CA PHE A 118 7.27 2.43 -7.23
C PHE A 118 6.69 1.73 -8.47
N LEU A 119 7.51 0.90 -9.11
CA LEU A 119 7.06 0.05 -10.20
C LEU A 119 6.19 -1.08 -9.64
N ALA A 120 4.95 -1.20 -10.13
CA ALA A 120 4.03 -2.25 -9.75
C ALA A 120 4.65 -3.65 -9.97
N PRO A 121 4.68 -4.51 -8.95
CA PRO A 121 5.13 -5.89 -9.13
C PRO A 121 4.16 -6.65 -10.04
N PRO A 122 4.65 -7.68 -10.77
CA PRO A 122 3.79 -8.54 -11.56
C PRO A 122 2.78 -9.26 -10.66
N LEU A 123 1.59 -9.54 -11.22
CA LEU A 123 0.58 -10.35 -10.54
C LEU A 123 1.05 -11.81 -10.40
N LEU A 124 0.88 -12.37 -9.20
CA LEU A 124 1.05 -13.79 -8.87
C LEU A 124 -0.23 -14.58 -9.15
N LYS A 125 -1.40 -13.97 -8.89
CA LYS A 125 -2.72 -14.52 -9.21
C LYS A 125 -3.57 -13.44 -9.88
N SER A 126 -4.13 -13.78 -11.04
CA SER A 126 -5.01 -12.91 -11.81
C SER A 126 -6.17 -13.69 -12.42
N GLY A 127 -7.26 -12.99 -12.77
CA GLY A 127 -8.40 -13.57 -13.48
C GLY A 127 -9.65 -13.70 -12.60
N PRO A 128 -10.66 -14.46 -13.03
CA PRO A 128 -11.95 -14.49 -12.37
C PRO A 128 -11.87 -15.05 -10.95
N VAL A 129 -12.65 -14.46 -10.04
CA VAL A 129 -12.81 -14.96 -8.67
C VAL A 129 -13.79 -16.14 -8.69
N GLU A 130 -13.47 -17.18 -7.93
CA GLU A 130 -14.28 -18.38 -7.80
C GLU A 130 -15.68 -18.04 -7.22
N PRO A 131 -16.79 -18.61 -7.73
CA PRO A 131 -18.14 -18.20 -7.33
C PRO A 131 -18.41 -18.28 -5.82
N GLU A 132 -17.87 -19.29 -5.15
CA GLU A 132 -18.02 -19.49 -3.71
C GLU A 132 -17.30 -18.40 -2.91
N VAL A 133 -16.10 -18.00 -3.35
CA VAL A 133 -15.32 -16.91 -2.77
C VAL A 133 -16.02 -15.58 -3.01
N LEU A 134 -16.53 -15.36 -4.23
CA LEU A 134 -17.27 -14.13 -4.56
C LEU A 134 -18.55 -14.00 -3.74
N GLU A 135 -19.27 -15.09 -3.50
CA GLU A 135 -20.46 -15.10 -2.63
C GLU A 135 -20.11 -14.85 -1.16
N GLN A 136 -18.98 -15.38 -0.67
CA GLN A 136 -18.46 -15.06 0.66
C GLN A 136 -18.16 -13.56 0.79
N VAL A 137 -17.46 -12.98 -0.19
CA VAL A 137 -17.15 -11.54 -0.23
C VAL A 137 -18.43 -10.71 -0.27
N ARG A 138 -19.39 -11.04 -1.13
CA ARG A 138 -20.67 -10.32 -1.22
C ARG A 138 -21.40 -10.31 0.11
N ARG A 139 -21.48 -11.46 0.81
CA ARG A 139 -22.12 -11.56 2.14
C ARG A 139 -21.34 -10.79 3.20
N GLY A 140 -20.02 -10.94 3.23
CA GLY A 140 -19.15 -10.27 4.20
C GLY A 140 -19.14 -8.75 4.03
N LEU A 141 -19.36 -8.24 2.82
CA LEU A 141 -19.53 -6.81 2.55
C LEU A 141 -20.98 -6.31 2.73
N GLY A 142 -21.94 -7.19 3.04
CA GLY A 142 -23.34 -6.81 3.20
C GLY A 142 -24.04 -6.37 1.89
N LEU A 143 -23.49 -6.75 0.74
CA LEU A 143 -23.94 -6.33 -0.59
C LEU A 143 -25.13 -7.16 -1.08
N LYS A 144 -26.02 -6.56 -1.88
CA LYS A 144 -27.14 -7.26 -2.55
C LYS A 144 -26.63 -8.03 -3.77
N ALA A 145 -27.46 -8.97 -4.24
CA ALA A 145 -27.22 -9.62 -5.53
C ALA A 145 -27.25 -8.56 -6.64
N GLY A 146 -26.19 -8.51 -7.46
CA GLY A 146 -26.03 -7.53 -8.54
C GLY A 146 -25.27 -6.25 -8.18
N ASP A 147 -24.94 -6.02 -6.90
CA ASP A 147 -24.15 -4.84 -6.51
C ASP A 147 -22.69 -4.94 -6.99
N ILE A 148 -22.14 -6.16 -7.03
CA ILE A 148 -20.81 -6.42 -7.60
C ILE A 148 -20.92 -6.50 -9.12
N VAL A 149 -20.37 -5.51 -9.80
CA VAL A 149 -20.40 -5.38 -11.26
C VAL A 149 -19.31 -6.23 -11.91
N GLN A 150 -18.12 -6.27 -11.29
CA GLN A 150 -16.99 -7.08 -11.73
C GLN A 150 -16.16 -7.54 -10.53
N ALA A 151 -15.41 -8.63 -10.69
CA ALA A 151 -14.47 -9.10 -9.68
C ALA A 151 -13.26 -9.76 -10.34
N GLN A 152 -12.08 -9.57 -9.75
CA GLN A 152 -10.83 -10.11 -10.28
C GLN A 152 -9.82 -10.36 -9.15
N TRP A 153 -9.10 -11.48 -9.23
CA TRP A 153 -7.85 -11.63 -8.50
C TRP A 153 -6.84 -10.60 -9.03
N VAL A 154 -6.23 -9.85 -8.11
CA VAL A 154 -5.25 -8.79 -8.40
C VAL A 154 -4.04 -8.93 -7.47
N ASP A 155 -3.68 -10.17 -7.19
CA ASP A 155 -2.69 -10.52 -6.17
C ASP A 155 -1.27 -10.36 -6.71
N ASN A 156 -0.45 -9.59 -6.00
CA ASN A 156 0.98 -9.38 -6.22
C ASN A 156 1.82 -9.71 -4.97
N GLY A 157 1.28 -10.49 -4.04
CA GLY A 157 1.98 -10.99 -2.85
C GLY A 157 1.09 -11.11 -1.61
N ALA A 158 0.08 -10.25 -1.48
CA ALA A 158 -0.77 -10.16 -0.28
C ALA A 158 -2.10 -10.94 -0.38
N GLY A 159 -2.37 -11.61 -1.50
CA GLY A 159 -3.61 -12.37 -1.70
C GLY A 159 -4.82 -11.52 -2.09
N TRP A 160 -4.62 -10.36 -2.72
CA TRP A 160 -5.71 -9.44 -3.03
C TRP A 160 -6.68 -9.97 -4.09
N LEU A 161 -7.98 -9.94 -3.76
CA LEU A 161 -9.06 -9.89 -4.74
C LEU A 161 -9.69 -8.51 -4.73
N ALA A 162 -10.11 -8.03 -5.90
CA ALA A 162 -10.83 -6.78 -6.05
C ALA A 162 -12.26 -7.02 -6.55
N VAL A 163 -13.22 -6.31 -5.97
CA VAL A 163 -14.60 -6.24 -6.47
C VAL A 163 -14.94 -4.81 -6.84
N MET A 164 -15.60 -4.62 -7.98
CA MET A 164 -16.05 -3.31 -8.46
C MET A 164 -17.53 -3.13 -8.20
N LEU A 165 -17.89 -2.02 -7.55
CA LEU A 165 -19.27 -1.56 -7.37
C LEU A 165 -19.62 -0.48 -8.40
N GLY A 166 -20.91 -0.22 -8.57
CA GLY A 166 -21.40 0.75 -9.55
C GLY A 166 -21.22 2.20 -9.11
N GLU A 167 -21.23 2.47 -7.79
CA GLU A 167 -21.23 3.83 -7.26
C GLU A 167 -20.24 3.99 -6.10
N ARG A 168 -19.54 5.13 -6.09
CA ARG A 168 -18.63 5.53 -5.02
C ARG A 168 -19.27 5.47 -3.63
N GLN A 169 -20.51 5.93 -3.49
CA GLN A 169 -21.19 5.97 -2.20
C GLN A 169 -21.39 4.56 -1.62
N GLN A 170 -21.62 3.55 -2.47
CA GLN A 170 -21.71 2.17 -2.01
C GLN A 170 -20.40 1.69 -1.38
N VAL A 171 -19.24 2.09 -1.91
CA VAL A 171 -17.93 1.78 -1.34
C VAL A 171 -17.75 2.47 0.01
N LEU A 172 -18.05 3.77 0.07
CA LEU A 172 -17.89 4.58 1.29
C LEU A 172 -18.75 4.09 2.45
N ASP A 173 -19.97 3.61 2.16
CA ASP A 173 -20.96 3.16 3.14
C ASP A 173 -20.75 1.73 3.64
N LEU A 174 -19.81 0.95 3.07
CA LEU A 174 -19.60 -0.45 3.48
C LEU A 174 -19.32 -0.56 4.98
N GLN A 175 -19.99 -1.51 5.61
CA GLN A 175 -19.77 -1.94 6.99
C GLN A 175 -19.48 -3.45 6.98
N PRO A 176 -18.23 -3.87 6.78
CA PRO A 176 -17.91 -5.28 6.62
C PRO A 176 -18.16 -6.13 7.88
N ASP A 177 -18.71 -7.33 7.68
CA ASP A 177 -18.67 -8.43 8.63
C ASP A 177 -17.30 -9.11 8.53
N TYR A 178 -16.32 -8.59 9.28
CA TYR A 178 -14.95 -9.09 9.27
C TYR A 178 -14.83 -10.60 9.57
N PRO A 179 -15.56 -11.17 10.54
CA PRO A 179 -15.62 -12.62 10.72
C PRO A 179 -15.94 -13.41 9.44
N ALA A 180 -16.87 -12.92 8.62
CA ALA A 180 -17.22 -13.56 7.35
C ALA A 180 -16.12 -13.42 6.27
N LEU A 181 -15.20 -12.47 6.43
CA LEU A 181 -14.10 -12.20 5.51
C LEU A 181 -12.75 -12.79 5.96
N ILE A 182 -12.69 -13.51 7.09
CA ILE A 182 -11.44 -14.09 7.61
C ILE A 182 -10.73 -14.91 6.52
N GLY A 183 -9.43 -14.66 6.36
CA GLY A 183 -8.59 -15.32 5.36
C GLY A 183 -8.64 -14.69 3.97
N LEU A 184 -9.37 -13.59 3.80
CA LEU A 184 -9.44 -12.84 2.55
C LEU A 184 -8.85 -11.43 2.71
N ALA A 185 -8.08 -11.01 1.70
CA ALA A 185 -7.70 -9.62 1.49
C ALA A 185 -8.57 -9.06 0.35
N VAL A 186 -9.50 -8.16 0.68
CA VAL A 186 -10.55 -7.68 -0.23
C VAL A 186 -10.37 -6.21 -0.51
N GLY A 187 -10.13 -5.86 -1.77
CA GLY A 187 -10.27 -4.50 -2.28
C GLY A 187 -11.67 -4.27 -2.84
N VAL A 188 -12.26 -3.12 -2.54
CA VAL A 188 -13.52 -2.67 -3.14
C VAL A 188 -13.24 -1.37 -3.86
N ILE A 189 -13.61 -1.29 -5.13
CA ILE A 189 -13.40 -0.12 -5.99
C ILE A 189 -14.72 0.33 -6.64
N ALA A 190 -14.89 1.62 -6.86
CA ALA A 190 -15.92 2.16 -7.74
C ALA A 190 -15.40 3.40 -8.49
N PRO A 191 -15.91 3.68 -9.70
CA PRO A 191 -15.62 4.94 -10.36
C PRO A 191 -16.22 6.12 -9.57
N CYS A 192 -15.47 7.22 -9.51
CA CYS A 192 -16.00 8.52 -9.08
C CYS A 192 -16.71 9.19 -10.26
N ASP A 193 -17.78 9.90 -9.97
CA ASP A 193 -18.51 10.71 -10.92
C ASP A 193 -18.08 12.17 -10.80
N PRO A 194 -17.42 12.78 -11.79
CA PRO A 194 -16.90 14.14 -11.68
C PRO A 194 -17.97 15.23 -11.54
N GLU A 195 -19.24 14.94 -11.85
CA GLU A 195 -20.35 15.89 -11.68
C GLU A 195 -20.97 15.82 -10.28
N ARG A 196 -20.92 14.64 -9.64
CA ARG A 196 -21.52 14.39 -8.32
C ARG A 196 -20.51 14.38 -7.19
N ASP A 197 -19.29 13.93 -7.46
CA ASP A 197 -18.22 13.76 -6.50
C ASP A 197 -17.27 14.96 -6.56
N ASP A 198 -17.21 15.72 -5.47
CA ASP A 198 -16.26 16.83 -5.30
C ASP A 198 -14.84 16.30 -5.05
N THR A 199 -14.24 15.68 -6.08
CA THR A 199 -12.92 15.05 -6.02
C THR A 199 -12.26 15.01 -7.40
N GLU A 200 -10.93 15.10 -7.42
CA GLU A 200 -10.14 14.89 -8.63
C GLU A 200 -9.82 13.40 -8.89
N ALA A 201 -10.17 12.51 -7.94
CA ALA A 201 -9.96 11.07 -8.09
C ALA A 201 -10.93 10.46 -9.10
N GLN A 202 -10.45 9.53 -9.92
CA GLN A 202 -11.28 8.78 -10.86
C GLN A 202 -11.89 7.54 -10.22
N PHE A 203 -11.31 7.06 -9.12
CA PHE A 203 -11.80 5.89 -8.39
C PHE A 203 -11.72 6.10 -6.89
N GLU A 204 -12.64 5.48 -6.16
CA GLU A 204 -12.60 5.34 -4.71
C GLU A 204 -12.32 3.87 -4.39
N VAL A 205 -11.38 3.64 -3.47
CA VAL A 205 -10.99 2.30 -3.01
C VAL A 205 -11.15 2.20 -1.51
N ARG A 206 -11.52 1.01 -1.03
CA ARG A 206 -11.32 0.57 0.36
C ARG A 206 -10.66 -0.81 0.36
N ALA A 207 -9.87 -1.09 1.39
CA ALA A 207 -9.10 -2.33 1.51
C ALA A 207 -9.33 -2.97 2.87
N PHE A 208 -9.83 -4.20 2.87
CA PHE A 208 -10.17 -4.94 4.08
C PHE A 208 -9.29 -6.17 4.21
N ILE A 209 -8.67 -6.34 5.37
CA ILE A 209 -7.78 -7.46 5.71
C ILE A 209 -8.29 -8.05 7.03
N ALA A 210 -9.24 -8.98 6.94
CA ALA A 210 -9.82 -9.57 8.14
C ALA A 210 -8.81 -10.50 8.85
N GLY A 211 -8.63 -10.29 10.15
CA GLY A 211 -7.73 -11.09 10.99
C GLY A 211 -6.40 -10.42 11.35
N ASP A 212 -6.12 -9.23 10.81
CA ASP A 212 -5.01 -8.38 11.25
C ASP A 212 -5.46 -7.41 12.37
N GLY A 213 -4.50 -6.78 13.07
CA GLY A 213 -4.76 -5.79 14.12
C GLY A 213 -5.45 -4.53 13.61
N MET A 214 -5.34 -4.24 12.30
CA MET A 214 -6.03 -3.16 11.60
C MET A 214 -6.83 -3.75 10.42
N PRO A 215 -8.15 -3.98 10.57
CA PRO A 215 -8.90 -4.75 9.59
C PRO A 215 -9.28 -3.95 8.33
N GLU A 216 -9.04 -2.65 8.31
CA GLU A 216 -9.14 -1.78 7.13
C GLU A 216 -7.87 -0.94 6.99
N ASP A 217 -7.29 -0.94 5.79
CA ASP A 217 -6.04 -0.22 5.49
C ASP A 217 -6.34 1.13 4.79
N PRO A 218 -5.87 2.28 5.32
CA PRO A 218 -6.30 3.59 4.83
C PRO A 218 -5.69 4.01 3.48
N ALA A 219 -4.57 3.43 3.06
CA ALA A 219 -4.03 3.63 1.70
C ALA A 219 -3.08 2.47 1.31
N THR A 220 -3.54 1.62 0.39
CA THR A 220 -2.92 0.32 0.11
C THR A 220 -2.24 0.31 -1.25
N GLY A 221 -0.94 0.58 -1.28
CA GLY A 221 -0.19 0.66 -2.54
C GLY A 221 -0.19 -0.67 -3.32
N SER A 222 -0.08 -1.82 -2.65
CA SER A 222 -0.06 -3.13 -3.31
C SER A 222 -1.40 -3.49 -3.96
N LEU A 223 -2.51 -3.23 -3.29
CA LEU A 223 -3.85 -3.39 -3.87
C LEU A 223 -4.03 -2.48 -5.09
N ASN A 224 -3.69 -1.20 -4.97
CA ASN A 224 -3.81 -0.25 -6.07
C ASN A 224 -2.90 -0.63 -7.26
N ALA A 225 -1.73 -1.22 -7.02
CA ALA A 225 -0.86 -1.76 -8.07
C ALA A 225 -1.53 -2.91 -8.84
N GLY A 226 -2.25 -3.79 -8.14
CA GLY A 226 -2.97 -4.90 -8.76
C GLY A 226 -4.22 -4.43 -9.52
N ILE A 227 -5.00 -3.53 -8.91
CA ILE A 227 -6.15 -2.89 -9.55
C ILE A 227 -5.72 -2.15 -10.81
N ALA A 228 -4.60 -1.42 -10.77
CA ALA A 228 -4.11 -0.69 -11.93
C ALA A 228 -3.79 -1.61 -13.12
N GLN A 229 -3.09 -2.73 -12.87
CA GLN A 229 -2.84 -3.73 -13.91
C GLN A 229 -4.14 -4.29 -14.50
N TRP A 230 -5.16 -4.52 -13.67
CA TRP A 230 -6.48 -4.95 -14.13
C TRP A 230 -7.20 -3.89 -14.97
N LEU A 231 -7.37 -2.67 -14.48
CA LEU A 231 -8.17 -1.63 -15.14
C LEU A 231 -7.49 -1.09 -16.40
N LEU A 232 -6.16 -0.93 -16.39
CA LEU A 232 -5.40 -0.54 -17.58
C LEU A 232 -5.44 -1.66 -18.63
N GLY A 233 -5.26 -2.92 -18.21
CA GLY A 233 -5.29 -4.08 -19.12
C GLY A 233 -6.65 -4.32 -19.78
N THR A 234 -7.74 -3.86 -19.14
CA THR A 234 -9.11 -3.95 -19.68
C THR A 234 -9.59 -2.67 -20.35
N GLY A 235 -8.76 -1.62 -20.40
CA GLY A 235 -9.12 -0.31 -20.97
C GLY A 235 -10.19 0.45 -20.18
N GLN A 236 -10.41 0.11 -18.91
CA GLN A 236 -11.39 0.73 -18.03
C GLN A 236 -10.86 1.97 -17.29
N ALA A 237 -9.54 2.17 -17.27
CA ALA A 237 -8.89 3.36 -16.73
C ALA A 237 -8.00 4.04 -17.78
N PRO A 238 -7.86 5.37 -17.75
CA PRO A 238 -6.88 6.07 -18.59
C PRO A 238 -5.45 5.76 -18.12
N SER A 239 -4.45 6.06 -18.95
CA SER A 239 -3.04 5.79 -18.62
C SER A 239 -2.49 6.60 -17.44
N ARG A 240 -3.19 7.65 -17.02
CA ARG A 240 -2.93 8.39 -15.78
C ARG A 240 -4.23 8.67 -15.07
N TYR A 241 -4.31 8.29 -13.80
CA TYR A 241 -5.45 8.58 -12.96
C TYR A 241 -5.05 8.61 -11.49
N ARG A 242 -5.98 9.03 -10.64
CA ARG A 242 -5.84 9.12 -9.20
C ARG A 242 -6.92 8.30 -8.52
N VAL A 243 -6.53 7.66 -7.42
CA VAL A 243 -7.41 6.90 -6.54
C VAL A 243 -7.49 7.61 -5.19
N SER A 244 -8.70 7.73 -4.67
CA SER A 244 -8.99 8.10 -3.28
C SER A 244 -9.10 6.84 -2.42
N GLN A 245 -8.52 6.84 -1.24
CA GLN A 245 -8.67 5.77 -0.25
C GLN A 245 -8.68 6.32 1.18
N GLY A 246 -9.45 5.68 2.07
CA GLY A 246 -9.42 5.93 3.51
C GLY A 246 -10.36 7.03 4.02
N LEU A 247 -11.19 7.63 3.18
CA LEU A 247 -12.14 8.68 3.57
C LEU A 247 -13.07 8.26 4.72
N SER A 248 -13.61 7.03 4.67
CA SER A 248 -14.47 6.47 5.73
C SER A 248 -13.76 6.33 7.09
N MET A 249 -12.43 6.39 7.10
CA MET A 249 -11.58 6.33 8.29
C MET A 249 -11.09 7.71 8.74
N GLY A 250 -11.56 8.79 8.12
CA GLY A 250 -11.08 10.16 8.35
C GLY A 250 -9.70 10.45 7.77
N ARG A 251 -9.20 9.56 6.90
CA ARG A 251 -7.96 9.68 6.13
C ARG A 251 -8.26 10.29 4.76
N ALA A 252 -7.22 10.64 4.02
CA ALA A 252 -7.28 11.25 2.69
C ALA A 252 -6.08 10.74 1.88
N GLY A 253 -6.04 9.41 1.69
CA GLY A 253 -5.07 8.75 0.84
C GLY A 253 -5.32 9.12 -0.63
N SER A 254 -4.26 9.56 -1.30
CA SER A 254 -4.25 9.93 -2.70
C SER A 254 -3.14 9.17 -3.40
N ILE A 255 -3.54 8.19 -4.23
CA ILE A 255 -2.63 7.34 -4.97
C ILE A 255 -2.67 7.77 -6.44
N ASP A 256 -1.54 8.19 -6.97
CA ASP A 256 -1.38 8.46 -8.40
C ASP A 256 -0.97 7.18 -9.12
N VAL A 257 -1.63 6.88 -10.23
CA VAL A 257 -1.31 5.75 -11.11
C VAL A 257 -0.88 6.30 -12.46
N GLU A 258 0.21 5.76 -12.99
CA GLU A 258 0.75 6.14 -14.30
C GLU A 258 1.25 4.90 -15.06
N GLN A 259 0.81 4.75 -16.30
CA GLN A 259 1.32 3.77 -17.25
C GLN A 259 2.28 4.42 -18.24
N VAL A 260 3.50 3.89 -18.36
CA VAL A 260 4.53 4.29 -19.33
C VAL A 260 4.99 3.04 -20.09
N GLY A 261 4.55 2.90 -21.33
CA GLY A 261 4.71 1.64 -22.07
C GLY A 261 4.01 0.50 -21.32
N ASP A 262 4.75 -0.56 -21.00
CA ASP A 262 4.24 -1.71 -20.25
C ASP A 262 4.39 -1.55 -18.72
N GLU A 263 5.05 -0.48 -18.26
CA GLU A 263 5.29 -0.25 -16.84
C GLU A 263 4.15 0.51 -16.18
N VAL A 264 3.65 -0.01 -15.05
CA VAL A 264 2.66 0.65 -14.21
C VAL A 264 3.32 1.17 -12.94
N TRP A 265 3.20 2.47 -12.69
CA TRP A 265 3.82 3.18 -11.58
C TRP A 265 2.75 3.61 -10.58
N ILE A 266 3.00 3.31 -9.30
CA ILE A 266 2.09 3.64 -8.20
C ILE A 266 2.80 4.63 -7.29
N GLY A 267 2.24 5.83 -7.18
CA GLY A 267 2.88 6.93 -6.50
C GLY A 267 1.98 7.73 -5.58
N GLY A 268 2.61 8.64 -4.85
CA GLY A 268 1.96 9.56 -3.96
C GLY A 268 2.97 10.38 -3.17
N SER A 269 2.43 11.32 -2.38
CA SER A 269 3.22 12.10 -1.43
C SER A 269 3.53 11.30 -0.18
N ALA A 270 4.64 11.62 0.48
CA ALA A 270 4.94 11.15 1.83
C ALA A 270 5.38 12.36 2.68
N VAL A 271 4.99 12.38 3.94
CA VAL A 271 5.35 13.46 4.87
C VAL A 271 5.82 12.90 6.20
N THR A 272 6.97 13.36 6.68
CA THR A 272 7.49 13.00 8.00
C THR A 272 6.68 13.69 9.09
N CYS A 273 6.08 12.92 10.00
CA CYS A 273 5.25 13.41 11.10
C CYS A 273 6.00 13.42 12.43
N ILE A 274 6.88 12.43 12.66
CA ILE A 274 7.67 12.29 13.87
C ILE A 274 9.10 11.98 13.48
N GLU A 275 10.06 12.63 14.14
CA GLU A 275 11.48 12.30 14.07
C GLU A 275 12.02 12.11 15.49
N GLY A 276 12.84 11.07 15.70
CA GLY A 276 13.37 10.75 17.00
C GLY A 276 14.36 9.60 16.99
N LYS A 277 14.46 8.91 18.12
CA LYS A 277 15.34 7.74 18.26
C LYS A 277 14.63 6.54 18.89
N PHE A 278 14.89 5.36 18.34
CA PHE A 278 14.56 4.08 18.95
C PHE A 278 15.74 3.62 19.83
N LEU A 279 15.47 3.43 21.13
CA LEU A 279 16.44 2.90 22.09
C LEU A 279 16.33 1.37 22.10
N ALA A 280 17.18 0.68 21.34
CA ALA A 280 17.10 -0.76 21.11
C ALA A 280 17.63 -1.63 22.27
N GLY A 281 17.52 -1.15 23.51
CA GLY A 281 18.03 -1.77 24.73
C GLY A 281 17.40 -3.11 25.10
#